data_AF-A0A962NCW2-F1
#
_entry.id   AF-A0A962NCW2-F1
#
_cell.length_a   1.000
_cell.length_b   1.000
_cell.length_c   1.000
_cell.angle_alpha   90.00
_cell.angle_beta   90.00
_cell.angle_gamma   90.00
#
_symmetry.space_group_name_H-M   'P 1'
#
loop_
_entity.id
_entity.type
_entity.pdbx_description
1 polymer ?
#
loop_
_entity_poly.entity_id
_entity_poly.type
_entity_poly.pdbx_seq_one_letter_code
_entity_poly.pdbx_strand_id
1 'polypeptide(L)' 'CGMVHPNVLRNCGIDPERYTGFAFGMGVERFAMLRYGVTDLRAFFENDWRFLGQFQ' A
#
# COMPACT_ATOMS: atom_id res chain seq x y z
N CYS A 1 2.71 -2.85 9.55
CA CYS A 1 3.89 -3.62 9.12
C CYS A 1 4.27 -4.58 10.24
N GLY A 2 5.03 -5.64 9.97
CA GLY A 2 5.37 -6.63 10.98
C GLY A 2 6.17 -7.81 10.46
N MET A 3 6.57 -8.68 11.39
CA MET A 3 7.27 -9.92 11.05
C MET A 3 6.35 -10.87 10.28
N VAL A 4 6.91 -11.50 9.25
CA VAL A 4 6.21 -12.52 8.47
C VAL A 4 6.00 -13.74 9.35
N HIS A 5 4.76 -14.22 9.41
CA HIS A 5 4.41 -15.37 10.24
C HIS A 5 5.09 -16.65 9.73
N PRO A 6 5.64 -17.53 10.60
CA PRO A 6 6.33 -18.76 10.19
C PRO A 6 5.53 -19.68 9.24
N ASN A 7 4.21 -19.78 9.43
CA ASN A 7 3.35 -20.53 8.50
C ASN A 7 3.37 -19.98 7.06
N VAL A 8 3.54 -18.67 6.86
CA VAL A 8 3.66 -18.07 5.53
C VAL A 8 4.96 -18.51 4.86
N LEU A 9 6.07 -18.52 5.62
CA LEU A 9 7.35 -19.02 5.13
C LEU A 9 7.28 -20.50 4.78
N ARG A 10 6.70 -21.33 5.66
CA ARG A 10 6.49 -22.77 5.41
C ARG A 10 5.66 -23.03 4.16
N ASN A 11 4.59 -22.26 3.94
CA ASN A 11 3.74 -22.40 2.76
C ASN A 11 4.47 -22.03 1.45
N CYS A 12 5.56 -21.27 1.53
CA CYS A 12 6.43 -20.95 0.39
C CYS A 12 7.66 -21.88 0.31
N GLY A 13 7.73 -22.95 1.11
CA GLY A 13 8.87 -23.87 1.15
C GLY A 13 10.12 -23.30 1.82
N ILE A 14 9.98 -22.26 2.64
CA ILE A 14 11.08 -21.61 3.37
C ILE A 14 11.06 -22.08 4.83
N ASP A 15 12.20 -22.55 5.33
CA ASP A 15 12.36 -22.95 6.73
C ASP A 15 12.43 -21.72 7.66
N PRO A 16 11.43 -21.52 8.55
CA PRO A 16 11.36 -20.36 9.44
C PRO A 16 12.36 -20.39 10.60
N GLU A 17 13.01 -21.53 10.90
CA GLU A 17 14.07 -21.59 11.91
C GLU A 17 15.40 -21.04 11.38
N ARG A 18 15.60 -21.14 10.06
CA ARG A 18 16.79 -20.60 9.37
C ARG A 18 16.58 -19.17 8.87
N TYR A 19 15.36 -18.84 8.46
CA TYR A 19 15.05 -17.56 7.82
C TYR A 19 13.88 -16.86 8.49
N THR A 20 14.04 -15.55 8.72
CA THR A 20 12.97 -14.66 9.16
C THR A 20 12.70 -13.59 8.11
N GLY A 21 11.56 -12.92 8.18
CA GLY A 21 11.19 -11.87 7.24
C GLY A 21 10.30 -10.81 7.86
N PHE A 22 10.24 -9.65 7.23
CA PHE A 22 9.35 -8.55 7.59
C PHE A 22 8.54 -8.12 6.36
N ALA A 23 7.30 -7.71 6.58
CA ALA A 23 6.42 -7.23 5.52
C ALA A 23 5.72 -5.92 5.92
N PHE A 24 5.47 -5.08 4.93
CA PHE A 24 4.67 -3.88 5.08
C PHE A 24 3.80 -3.66 3.85
N GLY A 25 2.76 -2.85 4.02
CA GLY A 25 1.87 -2.43 2.95
C GLY A 25 1.47 -0.99 3.17
N MET A 26 1.21 -0.28 2.06
CA MET A 26 0.75 1.09 2.05
C MET A 26 -0.31 1.24 0.96
N GLY A 27 -1.39 1.98 1.25
CA GLY A 27 -2.37 2.38 0.24
C GLY A 27 -1.90 3.66 -0.43
N VAL A 28 -1.69 3.61 -1.74
CA VAL A 28 -1.17 4.74 -2.53
C VAL A 28 -2.15 5.92 -2.48
N GLU A 29 -3.44 5.65 -2.63
CA GLU A 29 -4.50 6.66 -2.65
C GLU A 29 -4.63 7.31 -1.27
N ARG A 30 -4.56 6.51 -0.19
CA ARG A 30 -4.61 7.04 1.18
C ARG A 30 -3.45 7.97 1.46
N PHE A 31 -2.25 7.63 0.98
CA PHE A 31 -1.08 8.47 1.10
C PHE A 31 -1.20 9.75 0.27
N ALA A 32 -1.68 9.65 -0.97
CA ALA A 32 -1.95 10.81 -1.83
C ALA A 32 -2.97 11.77 -1.20
N MET A 33 -4.07 11.25 -0.64
CA MET A 33 -5.07 12.06 0.07
C MET A 33 -4.46 12.85 1.23
N LEU A 34 -3.57 12.24 2.02
CA LEU A 34 -2.86 12.94 3.09
C LEU A 34 -1.88 13.98 2.56
N ARG A 35 -1.13 13.63 1.51
CA ARG A 35 -0.07 14.47 0.96
C ARG A 35 -0.61 15.73 0.28
N TYR A 36 -1.75 15.59 -0.41
CA TYR A 36 -2.34 16.62 -1.26
C TYR A 36 -3.68 17.16 -0.74
N GLY A 37 -4.15 16.70 0.42
CA GLY A 37 -5.40 17.18 1.01
C GLY A 37 -6.66 16.79 0.24
N VAL A 38 -6.61 15.73 -0.57
CA VAL A 38 -7.79 15.23 -1.29
C VAL A 38 -8.77 14.62 -0.29
N THR A 39 -10.00 15.13 -0.27
CA THR A 39 -11.02 14.74 0.72
C THR A 39 -11.90 13.58 0.28
N ASP A 40 -11.98 13.31 -1.02
CA ASP A 40 -12.81 12.27 -1.60
C ASP A 40 -12.01 11.31 -2.48
N LEU A 41 -12.07 10.02 -2.16
CA LEU A 41 -11.39 8.94 -2.88
C LEU A 41 -11.93 8.75 -4.31
N ARG A 42 -13.18 9.12 -4.57
CA ARG A 42 -13.82 8.93 -5.89
C ARG A 42 -13.16 9.78 -6.98
N ALA A 43 -12.60 10.93 -6.60
CA ALA A 43 -11.91 11.83 -7.52
C ALA A 43 -10.76 11.13 -8.29
N PHE A 44 -10.13 10.11 -7.71
CA PHE A 44 -9.09 9.33 -8.37
C PHE A 44 -9.61 8.42 -9.50
N PHE A 45 -10.90 8.10 -9.52
CA PHE A 45 -11.50 7.18 -10.52
C PHE A 45 -12.35 7.91 -11.57
N GLU A 46 -12.81 9.13 -11.28
CA GLU A 46 -13.68 9.93 -12.17
C GLU A 46 -12.94 10.53 -13.36
N ASN A 47 -11.60 10.64 -13.30
CA ASN A 47 -10.75 11.22 -14.36
C ASN A 47 -11.16 12.64 -14.81
N ASP A 48 -11.67 13.45 -13.88
CA ASP A 48 -12.03 14.85 -14.15
C ASP A 48 -10.77 15.69 -14.41
N TRP A 49 -10.72 16.37 -15.57
CA TRP A 49 -9.60 17.24 -15.94
C TRP A 49 -9.32 18.34 -14.91
N ARG A 50 -10.34 18.84 -14.20
CA ARG A 50 -10.21 19.87 -13.16
C ARG A 50 -9.46 19.35 -11.94
N PHE A 51 -9.61 18.07 -11.64
CA PHE A 51 -8.88 17.40 -10.58
C PHE A 51 -7.45 17.11 -11.03
N LEU A 52 -7.29 16.51 -12.21
CA LEU A 52 -5.97 16.17 -12.77
C LEU A 52 -5.06 17.41 -12.96
N GLY A 53 -5.65 18.54 -13.34
CA GLY A 53 -4.93 19.81 -13.52
C GLY A 53 -4.37 20.41 -12.23
N GLN A 54 -4.75 19.92 -11.04
CA GLN A 54 -4.23 20.42 -9.75
C GLN A 54 -2.83 19.87 -9.42
N PHE A 55 -2.34 18.89 -10.19
CA PHE A 55 -1.09 18.18 -9.92
C PHE A 55 -0.03 18.33 -11.01
N GLN A 56 -0.18 19.35 -11.87
CA GLN A 56 0.83 19.73 -12.88
C GLN A 56 1.96 20.58 -12.28
#